data_AF-A0A3R6MUX7-F1
#
_entry.id   AF-A0A3R6MUX7-F1
#
_cell.length_a   1.000
_cell.length_b   1.000
_cell.length_c   1.000
_cell.angle_alpha   90.00
_cell.angle_beta   90.00
_cell.angle_gamma   90.00
#
_symmetry.space_group_name_H-M   'P 1'
#
loop_
_entity.id
_entity.type
_entity.pdbx_description
1 polymer ?
#
loop_
_entity_poly.entity_id
_entity_poly.type
_entity_poly.pdbx_seq_one_letter_code
_entity_poly.pdbx_strand_id
1 'polypeptide(L)'
;MKLNKLETRVSSFNFRKEMVNIMSMRSSFVYGFGFNCDCDEGKLIDFIKNHKETFTKSECEKKLYDELLDYTENEYDLEDFFKDYECENNGSYGLGAIIANIMSRETGIRFDYCMPDDSGDTLASVVFGSGYPWQLNDIERNISEKALKDTCKKYMDEIGLIDEPDYLELEYFG
;
A
#
# COMPACT_ATOMS: atom_id res chain seq x y z
N MET A 1 20.62 -25.04 -82.36
CA MET A 1 20.34 -25.20 -80.90
C MET A 1 20.82 -23.94 -80.19
N LYS A 2 19.89 -23.06 -79.78
CA LYS A 2 20.19 -21.82 -79.04
C LYS A 2 20.02 -22.10 -77.55
N LEU A 3 21.07 -21.90 -76.75
CA LEU A 3 21.01 -21.93 -75.29
C LEU A 3 20.42 -20.60 -74.79
N ASN A 4 19.23 -20.67 -74.18
CA ASN A 4 18.65 -19.56 -73.44
C ASN A 4 19.30 -19.50 -72.05
N LYS A 5 19.98 -18.39 -71.74
CA LYS A 5 20.36 -18.03 -70.37
C LYS A 5 19.09 -17.57 -69.64
N LEU A 6 18.64 -18.32 -68.63
CA LEU A 6 17.70 -17.81 -67.63
C LEU A 6 18.50 -17.00 -66.60
N GLU A 7 18.26 -15.69 -66.57
CA GLU A 7 18.69 -14.82 -65.48
C GLU A 7 17.76 -15.02 -64.28
N THR A 8 18.31 -15.53 -63.17
CA THR A 8 17.60 -15.65 -61.90
C THR A 8 17.52 -14.28 -61.24
N ARG A 9 16.36 -13.63 -61.29
CA ARG A 9 16.07 -12.42 -60.49
C ARG A 9 15.86 -12.82 -59.03
N VAL A 10 16.81 -12.48 -58.16
CA VAL A 10 16.59 -12.53 -56.71
C VAL A 10 15.82 -11.28 -56.32
N SER A 11 14.54 -11.44 -55.97
CA SER A 11 13.73 -10.39 -55.35
C SER A 11 14.18 -10.24 -53.90
N SER A 12 14.81 -9.11 -53.58
CA SER A 12 15.08 -8.72 -52.20
C SER A 12 13.77 -8.25 -51.55
N PHE A 13 13.15 -9.12 -50.75
CA PHE A 13 12.07 -8.74 -49.86
C PHE A 13 12.65 -7.96 -48.67
N ASN A 14 12.52 -6.63 -48.69
CA ASN A 14 12.80 -5.79 -47.54
C ASN A 14 11.64 -5.89 -46.55
N PHE A 15 11.78 -6.74 -45.53
CA PHE A 15 10.96 -6.64 -44.32
C PHE A 15 11.39 -5.38 -43.57
N ARG A 16 10.61 -4.30 -43.67
CA ARG A 16 10.65 -3.23 -42.66
C ARG A 16 10.09 -3.82 -41.37
N LYS A 17 10.97 -4.13 -40.42
CA LYS A 17 10.58 -4.33 -39.01
C LYS A 17 9.98 -3.01 -38.54
N GLU A 18 8.67 -2.95 -38.36
CA GLU A 18 8.10 -1.97 -37.45
C GLU A 18 8.71 -2.26 -36.07
N MET A 19 9.52 -1.34 -35.57
CA MET A 19 9.93 -1.36 -34.17
C MET A 19 8.70 -0.98 -33.36
N VAL A 20 7.93 -1.97 -32.94
CA VAL A 20 7.02 -1.81 -31.81
C VAL A 20 7.92 -1.48 -30.63
N ASN A 21 7.91 -0.22 -30.20
CA ASN A 21 8.59 0.22 -29.01
C ASN A 21 7.80 -0.35 -27.83
N ILE A 22 8.06 -1.62 -27.47
CA ILE A 22 7.50 -2.23 -26.27
C ILE A 22 8.16 -1.49 -25.12
N MET A 23 7.46 -0.51 -24.56
CA MET A 23 7.82 0.04 -23.26
C MET A 23 7.76 -1.13 -22.28
N SER A 24 8.91 -1.57 -21.80
CA SER A 24 8.98 -2.51 -20.69
C SER A 24 8.53 -1.75 -19.44
N MET A 25 7.24 -1.76 -19.14
CA MET A 25 6.75 -1.35 -17.82
C MET A 25 7.41 -2.25 -16.78
N ARG A 26 7.99 -1.64 -15.75
CA ARG A 26 8.59 -2.40 -14.65
C ARG A 26 7.54 -2.50 -13.55
N SER A 27 7.10 -3.71 -13.27
CA SER A 27 6.28 -3.96 -12.08
C SER A 27 7.17 -4.20 -10.86
N SER A 28 6.71 -3.76 -9.70
CA SER A 28 7.22 -4.14 -8.39
C SER A 28 6.09 -4.66 -7.53
N PHE A 29 6.40 -5.56 -6.59
CA PHE A 29 5.40 -6.21 -5.76
C PHE A 29 5.72 -6.03 -4.28
N VAL A 30 4.70 -5.75 -3.49
CA VAL A 30 4.72 -5.89 -2.04
C VAL A 30 3.84 -7.06 -1.65
N TYR A 31 4.40 -7.97 -0.87
CA TYR A 31 3.67 -9.12 -0.33
C TYR A 31 3.59 -9.02 1.18
N GLY A 32 2.44 -9.34 1.77
CA GLY A 32 2.26 -9.30 3.21
C GLY A 32 0.90 -9.82 3.67
N PHE A 33 0.71 -9.95 4.97
CA PHE A 33 -0.60 -10.30 5.55
C PHE A 33 -1.24 -9.05 6.13
N GLY A 34 -2.48 -8.74 5.77
CA GLY A 34 -3.09 -7.45 6.12
C GLY A 34 -4.47 -7.24 5.52
N PHE A 35 -4.81 -5.99 5.24
CA PHE A 35 -6.10 -5.60 4.69
C PHE A 35 -6.01 -4.27 3.93
N ASN A 36 -6.97 -4.05 3.03
CA ASN A 36 -7.13 -2.79 2.30
C ASN A 36 -7.79 -1.74 3.22
N CYS A 37 -7.34 -0.49 3.15
CA CYS A 37 -7.75 0.63 3.99
C CYS A 37 -8.99 1.37 3.46
N ASP A 38 -9.99 0.63 2.97
CA ASP A 38 -11.23 1.21 2.45
C ASP A 38 -12.23 1.51 3.59
N CYS A 39 -11.84 2.40 4.51
CA CYS A 39 -12.64 2.74 5.69
C CYS A 39 -13.36 4.09 5.53
N ASP A 40 -14.56 4.18 6.11
CA ASP A 40 -15.33 5.42 6.18
C ASP A 40 -14.61 6.48 7.02
N GLU A 41 -14.59 7.72 6.54
CA GLU A 41 -13.91 8.84 7.21
C GLU A 41 -14.38 9.04 8.66
N GLY A 42 -15.69 8.89 8.91
CA GLY A 42 -16.25 8.99 10.25
C GLY A 42 -15.74 7.89 11.18
N LYS A 43 -15.61 6.66 10.66
CA LYS A 43 -15.00 5.54 11.39
C LYS A 43 -13.53 5.77 11.68
N LEU A 44 -12.78 6.34 10.74
CA LEU A 44 -11.38 6.67 10.96
C LEU A 44 -11.21 7.76 12.03
N ILE A 45 -12.07 8.78 12.04
CA ILE A 45 -12.06 9.81 13.10
C ILE A 45 -12.34 9.17 14.47
N ASP A 46 -13.37 8.31 14.56
CA ASP A 46 -13.69 7.60 15.79
C ASP A 46 -12.54 6.71 16.25
N PHE A 47 -11.88 6.03 15.31
CA PHE A 47 -10.68 5.25 15.55
C PHE A 47 -9.56 6.12 16.16
N ILE A 48 -9.21 7.25 15.52
CA ILE A 48 -8.18 8.17 16.03
C ILE A 48 -8.53 8.67 17.44
N LYS A 49 -9.80 8.99 17.70
CA LYS A 49 -10.27 9.41 19.03
C LYS A 49 -10.11 8.30 20.07
N ASN A 50 -10.44 7.06 19.73
CA ASN A 50 -10.30 5.91 20.64
C ASN A 50 -8.83 5.58 20.94
N HIS A 51 -7.93 5.83 19.98
CA HIS A 51 -6.49 5.58 20.09
C HIS A 51 -5.66 6.84 20.35
N LYS A 52 -6.26 7.87 20.98
CA LYS A 52 -5.65 9.19 21.20
C LYS A 52 -4.25 9.13 21.79
N GLU A 53 -4.06 8.34 22.86
CA GLU A 53 -2.77 8.27 23.56
C GLU A 53 -1.67 7.69 22.67
N THR A 54 -2.02 6.75 21.80
CA THR A 54 -1.13 6.13 20.82
C THR A 54 -0.83 7.07 19.65
N PHE A 55 -1.85 7.78 19.16
CA PHE A 55 -1.73 8.73 18.06
C PHE A 55 -0.87 9.94 18.45
N THR A 56 -1.11 10.53 19.62
CA THR A 56 -0.52 11.81 20.05
C THR A 56 0.85 11.69 20.71
N LYS A 57 1.75 10.86 20.16
CA LYS A 57 3.09 10.65 20.73
C LYS A 57 4.02 11.86 20.59
N SER A 58 3.93 12.58 19.47
CA SER A 58 4.72 13.78 19.21
C SER A 58 3.92 15.08 19.41
N GLU A 59 4.62 16.20 19.61
CA GLU A 59 3.97 17.52 19.68
C GLU A 59 3.30 17.91 18.35
N CYS A 60 3.80 17.41 17.22
CA CYS A 60 3.15 17.61 15.92
C CYS A 60 1.83 16.84 15.83
N GLU A 61 1.80 15.59 16.27
CA GLU A 61 0.56 14.78 16.28
C GLU A 61 -0.48 15.32 17.26
N LYS A 62 -0.06 15.91 18.39
CA LYS A 62 -0.99 16.61 19.30
C LYS A 62 -1.69 17.77 18.59
N LYS A 63 -0.94 18.59 17.85
CA LYS A 63 -1.51 19.68 17.06
C LYS A 63 -2.44 19.18 15.97
N LEU A 64 -2.03 18.14 15.23
CA LEU A 64 -2.88 17.50 14.22
C LEU A 64 -4.16 16.95 14.83
N TYR A 65 -4.10 16.37 16.03
CA TYR A 65 -5.29 15.88 16.73
C TYR A 65 -6.23 17.02 17.14
N ASP A 66 -5.69 18.11 17.68
CA ASP A 66 -6.49 19.28 18.04
C ASP A 66 -7.13 19.91 16.79
N GLU A 67 -6.37 20.06 15.70
CA GLU A 67 -6.87 20.52 14.40
C GLU A 67 -7.94 19.59 13.82
N LEU A 68 -7.78 18.26 13.94
CA LEU A 68 -8.78 17.28 13.52
C LEU A 68 -10.12 17.48 14.27
N LEU A 69 -10.07 17.77 15.57
CA LEU A 69 -11.29 18.02 16.35
C LEU A 69 -12.03 19.27 15.84
N ASP A 70 -11.30 20.34 15.56
CA ASP A 70 -11.87 21.60 15.02
C ASP A 70 -12.34 21.44 13.56
N TYR A 71 -11.67 20.58 12.79
CA TYR A 71 -11.93 20.31 11.38
C TYR A 71 -13.29 19.63 11.13
N THR A 72 -13.73 18.76 12.06
CA THR A 72 -15.03 18.06 11.95
C THR A 72 -16.24 18.99 11.88
N GLU A 73 -16.08 20.28 12.17
CA GLU A 73 -17.14 21.28 12.08
C GLU A 73 -17.22 22.00 10.72
N ASN A 74 -16.22 21.86 9.83
CA ASN A 74 -16.07 22.71 8.63
C ASN A 74 -15.97 21.96 7.27
N GLU A 75 -16.14 20.62 7.25
CA GLU A 75 -16.04 19.76 6.05
C GLU A 75 -14.84 20.10 5.14
N TYR A 76 -13.67 19.52 5.43
CA TYR A 76 -12.70 19.30 4.37
C TYR A 76 -12.43 17.80 4.17
N ASP A 77 -11.71 17.51 3.10
CA ASP A 77 -11.27 16.18 2.67
C ASP A 77 -10.12 15.64 3.56
N LEU A 78 -10.40 14.58 4.34
CA LEU A 78 -9.41 13.98 5.24
C LEU A 78 -8.16 13.50 4.51
N GLU A 79 -8.28 13.06 3.25
CA GLU A 79 -7.14 12.65 2.44
C GLU A 79 -6.16 13.81 2.26
N ASP A 80 -6.66 15.03 1.98
CA ASP A 80 -5.81 16.22 1.85
C ASP A 80 -5.23 16.66 3.20
N PHE A 81 -6.01 16.53 4.29
CA PHE A 81 -5.53 16.89 5.64
C PHE A 81 -4.37 16.00 6.10
N PHE A 82 -4.42 14.70 5.80
CA PHE A 82 -3.41 13.73 6.22
C PHE A 82 -2.47 13.29 5.11
N LYS A 83 -2.46 13.96 3.94
CA LYS A 83 -1.62 13.57 2.79
C LYS A 83 -0.12 13.51 3.12
N ASP A 84 0.34 14.32 4.06
CA ASP A 84 1.75 14.42 4.47
C ASP A 84 2.01 13.63 5.77
N TYR A 85 1.05 12.85 6.27
CA TYR A 85 1.23 12.02 7.46
C TYR A 85 2.01 10.75 7.10
N GLU A 86 3.20 10.61 7.69
CA GLU A 86 4.17 9.56 7.35
C GLU A 86 3.97 8.27 8.17
N CYS A 87 4.09 7.13 7.49
CA CYS A 87 4.20 5.81 8.10
C CYS A 87 5.63 5.61 8.63
N GLU A 88 5.76 5.40 9.94
CA GLU A 88 7.05 5.33 10.62
C GLU A 88 7.97 4.20 10.10
N ASN A 89 7.37 3.14 9.55
CA ASN A 89 8.09 1.92 9.19
C ASN A 89 8.68 1.95 7.78
N ASN A 90 8.07 2.68 6.85
CA ASN A 90 8.46 2.65 5.43
C ASN A 90 8.47 4.03 4.75
N GLY A 91 8.09 5.11 5.45
CA GLY A 91 8.10 6.47 4.93
C GLY A 91 7.03 6.79 3.89
N SER A 92 6.01 5.93 3.73
CA SER A 92 4.85 6.20 2.86
C SER A 92 3.90 7.19 3.53
N TYR A 93 3.13 7.96 2.75
CA TYR A 93 2.28 9.03 3.28
C TYR A 93 0.80 8.83 2.96
N GLY A 94 -0.07 9.22 3.89
CA GLY A 94 -1.52 9.25 3.70
C GLY A 94 -2.31 8.68 4.88
N LEU A 95 -3.64 8.56 4.72
CA LEU A 95 -4.54 8.15 5.80
C LEU A 95 -4.20 6.79 6.41
N GLY A 96 -3.90 5.79 5.59
CA GLY A 96 -3.59 4.46 6.08
C GLY A 96 -2.29 4.39 6.91
N ALA A 97 -1.41 5.39 6.83
CA ALA A 97 -0.24 5.48 7.70
C ALA A 97 -0.63 5.69 9.17
N ILE A 98 -1.76 6.34 9.45
CA ILE A 98 -2.29 6.52 10.81
C ILE A 98 -2.63 5.16 11.42
N ILE A 99 -3.34 4.33 10.64
CA ILE A 99 -3.73 2.97 11.04
C ILE A 99 -2.48 2.13 11.28
N ALA A 100 -1.53 2.14 10.34
CA ALA A 100 -0.26 1.40 10.45
C ALA A 100 0.53 1.81 11.70
N ASN A 101 0.67 3.11 11.97
CA ASN A 101 1.41 3.63 13.13
C ASN A 101 0.73 3.24 14.44
N ILE A 102 -0.61 3.41 14.55
CA ILE A 102 -1.35 3.02 15.76
C ILE A 102 -1.20 1.52 16.04
N MET A 103 -1.45 0.68 15.03
CA MET A 103 -1.29 -0.77 15.14
C MET A 103 0.13 -1.13 15.57
N SER A 104 1.15 -0.50 14.95
CA SER A 104 2.55 -0.80 15.25
C SER A 104 2.93 -0.40 16.68
N ARG A 105 2.50 0.78 17.12
CA ARG A 105 2.82 1.31 18.45
C ARG A 105 2.14 0.52 19.56
N GLU A 106 0.93 0.00 19.34
CA GLU A 106 0.18 -0.75 20.34
C GLU A 106 0.58 -2.21 20.44
N THR A 107 0.90 -2.83 19.30
CA THR A 107 1.20 -4.26 19.24
C THR A 107 2.70 -4.56 19.32
N GLY A 108 3.54 -3.60 18.95
CA GLY A 108 4.97 -3.80 18.75
C GLY A 108 5.33 -4.58 17.49
N ILE A 109 4.36 -4.82 16.59
CA ILE A 109 4.53 -5.47 15.30
C ILE A 109 4.67 -4.38 14.23
N ARG A 110 5.61 -4.50 13.31
CA ARG A 110 5.78 -3.58 12.19
C ARG A 110 4.68 -3.79 11.15
N PHE A 111 3.77 -2.83 11.06
CA PHE A 111 2.81 -2.70 9.97
C PHE A 111 3.24 -1.60 9.00
N ASP A 112 3.36 -1.93 7.72
CA ASP A 112 3.69 -0.99 6.66
C ASP A 112 2.40 -0.47 6.01
N TYR A 113 2.37 0.82 5.69
CA TYR A 113 1.33 1.39 4.84
C TYR A 113 1.77 1.39 3.39
N CYS A 114 0.98 0.76 2.54
CA CYS A 114 1.18 0.66 1.11
C CYS A 114 0.16 1.57 0.43
N MET A 115 0.65 2.63 -0.23
CA MET A 115 -0.18 3.58 -0.96
C MET A 115 -0.92 2.89 -2.12
N PRO A 116 -2.04 3.43 -2.61
CA PRO A 116 -2.64 2.94 -3.84
C PRO A 116 -1.74 3.20 -5.06
N ASP A 117 -1.91 2.43 -6.12
CA ASP A 117 -1.24 2.69 -7.40
C ASP A 117 -2.10 3.61 -8.27
N ASP A 118 -1.54 4.72 -8.77
CA ASP A 118 -2.29 5.72 -9.57
C ASP A 118 -2.79 5.16 -10.91
N SER A 119 -2.14 4.09 -11.41
CA SER A 119 -2.35 3.56 -12.76
C SER A 119 -2.91 2.13 -12.79
N GLY A 120 -3.07 1.51 -11.63
CA GLY A 120 -3.40 0.10 -11.46
C GLY A 120 -4.59 -0.10 -10.54
N ASP A 121 -4.86 -1.36 -10.20
CA ASP A 121 -5.97 -1.76 -9.35
C ASP A 121 -5.53 -1.97 -7.88
N THR A 122 -4.31 -1.58 -7.53
CA THR A 122 -3.76 -1.77 -6.18
C THR A 122 -4.35 -0.74 -5.22
N LEU A 123 -5.10 -1.24 -4.23
CA LEU A 123 -5.73 -0.42 -3.21
C LEU A 123 -4.75 -0.08 -2.08
N ALA A 124 -5.00 1.07 -1.44
CA ALA A 124 -4.31 1.46 -0.22
C ALA A 124 -4.44 0.35 0.82
N SER A 125 -3.34 -0.08 1.45
CA SER A 125 -3.31 -1.27 2.30
C SER A 125 -2.40 -1.12 3.51
N VAL A 126 -2.76 -1.76 4.62
CA VAL A 126 -1.88 -1.93 5.78
C VAL A 126 -1.48 -3.39 5.87
N VAL A 127 -0.18 -3.65 5.87
CA VAL A 127 0.36 -5.02 5.78
C VAL A 127 1.46 -5.27 6.80
N PHE A 128 1.44 -6.47 7.39
CA PHE A 128 2.65 -7.08 7.92
C PHE A 128 3.48 -7.58 6.72
N GLY A 129 4.38 -6.71 6.26
CA GLY A 129 5.17 -6.91 5.05
C GLY A 129 6.16 -8.06 5.16
N SER A 130 6.22 -8.88 4.10
CA SER A 130 7.25 -9.90 3.95
C SER A 130 8.64 -9.26 3.97
N GLY A 131 9.58 -9.92 4.63
CA GLY A 131 10.90 -9.39 4.84
C GLY A 131 11.89 -10.48 5.23
N TYR A 132 13.13 -10.06 5.41
CA TYR A 132 14.15 -10.99 5.84
C TYR A 132 14.01 -11.33 7.33
N PRO A 133 14.27 -12.58 7.75
CA PRO A 133 14.14 -12.97 9.16
C PRO A 133 14.97 -12.14 10.15
N TRP A 134 16.07 -11.51 9.71
CA TRP A 134 16.90 -10.64 10.55
C TRP A 134 16.35 -9.21 10.73
N GLN A 135 15.34 -8.82 9.94
CA GLN A 135 14.61 -7.57 10.13
C GLN A 135 13.51 -7.71 11.18
N LEU A 136 13.10 -8.94 11.49
CA LEU A 136 12.03 -9.21 12.44
C LEU A 136 12.48 -9.00 13.88
N ASN A 137 11.63 -8.35 14.66
CA ASN A 137 11.79 -8.19 16.10
C ASN A 137 11.34 -9.46 16.86
N ASP A 138 11.52 -9.47 18.19
CA ASP A 138 11.22 -10.65 19.01
C ASP A 138 9.72 -11.01 19.05
N ILE A 139 8.81 -10.04 18.95
CA ILE A 139 7.38 -10.27 18.89
C ILE A 139 7.02 -10.91 17.54
N GLU A 140 7.48 -10.30 16.46
CA GLU A 140 7.21 -10.74 15.08
C GLU A 140 7.76 -12.14 14.79
N ARG A 141 8.91 -12.50 15.36
CA ARG A 141 9.48 -13.85 15.20
C ARG A 141 8.66 -14.94 15.88
N ASN A 142 7.91 -14.59 16.91
CA ASN A 142 7.19 -15.55 17.76
C ASN A 142 5.67 -15.46 17.61
N ILE A 143 5.16 -14.55 16.78
CA ILE A 143 3.72 -14.43 16.54
C ILE A 143 3.19 -15.63 15.76
N SER A 144 2.03 -16.14 16.17
CA SER A 144 1.31 -17.15 15.40
C SER A 144 0.44 -16.50 14.33
N GLU A 145 0.19 -17.21 13.24
CA GLU A 145 -0.74 -16.78 12.19
C GLU A 145 -2.10 -16.35 12.77
N LYS A 146 -2.65 -17.14 13.69
CA LYS A 146 -3.91 -16.81 14.37
C LYS A 146 -3.83 -15.50 15.15
N ALA A 147 -2.76 -15.28 15.90
CA ALA A 147 -2.60 -14.05 16.68
C ALA A 147 -2.47 -12.81 15.77
N LEU A 148 -1.76 -12.94 14.65
CA LEU A 148 -1.66 -11.88 13.64
C LEU A 148 -3.03 -11.60 13.00
N LYS A 149 -3.75 -12.67 12.62
CA LYS A 149 -5.11 -12.58 12.08
C LYS A 149 -6.08 -11.90 13.04
N ASP A 150 -6.12 -12.33 14.29
CA ASP A 150 -6.98 -11.77 15.34
C ASP A 150 -6.62 -10.28 15.59
N THR A 151 -5.33 -9.93 15.52
CA THR A 151 -4.86 -8.55 15.63
C THR A 151 -5.38 -7.70 14.47
N CYS A 152 -5.14 -8.11 13.22
CA CYS A 152 -5.64 -7.38 12.06
C CYS A 152 -7.17 -7.24 12.09
N LYS A 153 -7.89 -8.33 12.40
CA LYS A 153 -9.35 -8.32 12.45
C LYS A 153 -9.90 -7.35 13.50
N LYS A 154 -9.28 -7.29 14.68
CA LYS A 154 -9.65 -6.30 15.71
C LYS A 154 -9.63 -4.87 15.17
N TYR A 155 -8.52 -4.47 14.54
CA TYR A 155 -8.37 -3.10 14.02
C TYR A 155 -9.28 -2.85 12.80
N MET A 156 -9.47 -3.85 11.92
CA MET A 156 -10.44 -3.80 10.84
C MET A 156 -11.87 -3.53 11.34
N ASP A 157 -12.30 -4.24 12.38
CA ASP A 157 -13.62 -4.08 12.96
C ASP A 157 -13.81 -2.67 13.58
N GLU A 158 -12.76 -2.11 14.19
CA GLU A 158 -12.77 -0.76 14.76
C GLU A 158 -12.93 0.33 13.68
N ILE A 159 -12.29 0.17 12.53
CA ILE A 159 -12.44 1.08 11.37
C ILE A 159 -13.65 0.73 10.47
N GLY A 160 -14.46 -0.26 10.85
CA GLY A 160 -15.72 -0.58 10.19
C GLY A 160 -15.61 -1.50 8.96
N LEU A 161 -14.47 -2.16 8.76
CA LEU A 161 -14.30 -3.15 7.70
C LEU A 161 -14.92 -4.49 8.11
N ILE A 162 -15.80 -5.02 7.26
CA ILE A 162 -16.56 -6.25 7.54
C ILE A 162 -15.78 -7.50 7.12
N ASP A 163 -14.85 -7.34 6.16
CA ASP A 163 -14.07 -8.43 5.58
C ASP A 163 -13.05 -9.05 6.55
N GLU A 164 -12.36 -10.07 6.07
CA GLU A 164 -11.31 -10.77 6.81
C GLU A 164 -9.93 -10.32 6.32
N PRO A 165 -8.93 -10.20 7.22
CA PRO A 165 -7.57 -9.96 6.79
C PRO A 165 -7.02 -11.21 6.08
N ASP A 166 -6.24 -10.99 5.03
CA ASP A 166 -5.70 -12.05 4.19
C ASP A 166 -4.29 -11.71 3.70
N TYR A 167 -3.68 -12.65 3.00
CA TYR A 167 -2.45 -12.42 2.25
C TYR A 167 -2.74 -11.52 1.04
N LEU A 168 -1.98 -10.42 0.94
CA LEU A 168 -2.07 -9.44 -0.13
C LEU A 168 -0.83 -9.50 -1.02
N GLU A 169 -1.07 -9.40 -2.32
CA GLU A 169 -0.09 -9.22 -3.38
C GLU A 169 -0.39 -7.89 -4.06
N LEU A 170 0.41 -6.87 -3.77
CA LEU A 170 0.21 -5.49 -4.20
C LEU A 170 1.18 -5.18 -5.34
N GLU A 171 0.68 -4.97 -6.56
CA GLU A 171 1.47 -4.67 -7.75
C GLU A 171 1.55 -3.16 -8.01
N TYR A 172 2.74 -2.66 -8.29
CA TYR A 172 3.00 -1.24 -8.56
C TYR A 172 3.73 -1.09 -9.90
N PHE A 173 3.23 -0.21 -10.77
CA PHE A 173 3.81 0.04 -12.09
C PHE A 173 4.72 1.28 -12.08
N GLY A 174 5.87 1.20 -12.74
CA GLY A 174 6.81 2.30 -12.93
C GLY A 174 7.48 2.35 -14.30
#